data_AF-A0A9D7M414-F1
#
_entry.id   AF-A0A9D7M414-F1
#
_cell.length_a   1.000
_cell.length_b   1.000
_cell.length_c   1.000
_cell.angle_alpha   90.00
_cell.angle_beta   90.00
_cell.angle_gamma   90.00
#
_symmetry.space_group_name_H-M   'P 1'
#
loop_
_entity.id
_entity.type
_entity.pdbx_description
1 polymer ?
#
loop_
_entity_poly.entity_id
_entity_poly.type
_entity_poly.pdbx_seq_one_letter_code
_entity_poly.pdbx_strand_id
1 'polypeptide(L)'
;MRNHKLLPICLLFIILFSSTSKGQVTELETFRKTLTHFVFYDRNQIDSLPKTDELTKSLTEKVKDDFRKFVLHPESKSIDNLKSQAKTNKGSYWFNNYSYFFHSLKYYFGLNPDSTLNLPVVESISFYGLYNYSRPDFILLYIERFESDNLNFAIYSYVINNTTLYFIKDIGKNKIVFERQIQTNGVPISGLYRIDANHVLLVEDDLNQSGQSALVVSTQKDMWEPLNAFKGMAYLTDSNNKLEKKLADNRMLMKLVSTKTIGSVWGTSSIRNSYGLFYDNKSGSLCHKILTKKGGTETKTICAVWTNNMFEINDYYLGDHLDDSDIPFPSMD
;
A
#
# COMPACT_ATOMS: atom_id res chain seq x y z
N MET A 1 50.83 -17.03 -43.40
CA MET A 1 50.49 -17.52 -42.04
C MET A 1 49.52 -16.52 -41.41
N ARG A 2 48.46 -17.03 -40.77
CA ARG A 2 47.23 -16.29 -40.41
C ARG A 2 47.46 -15.21 -39.35
N ASN A 3 46.91 -14.03 -39.64
CA ASN A 3 46.65 -12.94 -38.70
C ASN A 3 45.59 -13.36 -37.66
N HIS A 4 45.90 -13.21 -36.37
CA HIS A 4 44.88 -13.21 -35.32
C HIS A 4 44.82 -11.83 -34.66
N LYS A 5 43.77 -11.08 -35.03
CA LYS A 5 43.35 -9.84 -34.37
C LYS A 5 42.91 -10.18 -32.94
N LEU A 6 43.62 -9.64 -31.96
CA LEU A 6 43.23 -9.67 -30.56
C LEU A 6 42.48 -8.37 -30.22
N LEU A 7 41.16 -8.43 -30.32
CA LEU A 7 40.15 -7.61 -29.61
C LEU A 7 38.78 -8.16 -30.06
N PRO A 8 37.73 -8.34 -29.21
CA PRO A 8 37.53 -7.80 -27.86
C PRO A 8 36.75 -8.72 -26.88
N ILE A 9 37.35 -9.19 -25.79
CA ILE A 9 36.55 -9.82 -24.69
C ILE A 9 36.07 -8.75 -23.69
N CYS A 10 36.84 -7.68 -23.48
CA CYS A 10 36.43 -6.59 -22.58
C CYS A 10 35.28 -5.71 -23.13
N LEU A 11 35.12 -5.58 -24.45
CA LEU A 11 34.06 -4.75 -25.03
C LEU A 11 32.69 -5.45 -24.98
N LEU A 12 32.64 -6.79 -25.01
CA LEU A 12 31.39 -7.56 -24.87
C LEU A 12 30.83 -7.47 -23.44
N PHE A 13 31.69 -7.42 -22.42
CA PHE A 13 31.27 -7.21 -21.04
C PHE A 13 30.70 -5.79 -20.82
N ILE A 14 31.26 -4.76 -21.46
CA ILE A 14 30.76 -3.37 -21.34
C ILE A 14 29.42 -3.16 -22.07
N ILE A 15 29.16 -3.90 -23.15
CA ILE A 15 27.88 -3.84 -23.89
C ILE A 15 26.75 -4.59 -23.16
N LEU A 16 27.06 -5.61 -22.36
CA LEU A 16 26.08 -6.30 -21.52
C LEU A 16 25.67 -5.51 -20.27
N PHE A 17 26.49 -4.55 -19.82
CA PHE A 17 26.15 -3.65 -18.71
C PHE A 17 25.40 -2.38 -19.15
N SER A 18 25.15 -2.18 -20.46
CA SER A 18 24.46 -0.98 -20.97
C SER A 18 23.01 -1.24 -21.43
N SER A 19 22.53 -2.49 -21.39
CA SER A 19 21.14 -2.85 -21.67
C SER A 19 20.26 -2.96 -20.42
N THR A 20 20.84 -2.99 -19.22
CA THR A 20 20.09 -3.09 -17.95
C THR A 20 19.39 -1.79 -17.56
N SER A 21 19.92 -0.63 -17.96
CA SER A 21 19.34 0.66 -17.52
C SER A 21 17.91 0.86 -18.01
N LYS A 22 17.58 0.53 -19.26
CA LYS A 22 16.21 0.73 -19.80
C LYS A 22 15.17 -0.30 -19.37
N GLY A 23 15.54 -1.32 -18.57
CA GLY A 23 14.63 -2.41 -18.20
C GLY A 23 13.43 -1.91 -17.38
N GLN A 24 13.70 -1.15 -16.31
CA GLN A 24 12.65 -0.63 -15.42
C GLN A 24 11.69 0.31 -16.15
N VAL A 25 12.21 1.16 -17.05
CA VAL A 25 11.40 2.07 -17.87
C VAL A 25 10.50 1.28 -18.82
N THR A 26 11.03 0.23 -19.44
CA THR A 26 10.28 -0.62 -20.36
C THR A 26 9.13 -1.33 -19.67
N GLU A 27 9.35 -1.85 -18.46
CA GLU A 27 8.33 -2.51 -17.66
C GLU A 27 7.26 -1.52 -17.16
N LEU A 28 7.65 -0.31 -16.73
CA LEU A 28 6.71 0.76 -16.36
C LEU A 28 5.83 1.16 -17.55
N GLU A 29 6.43 1.35 -18.73
CA GLU A 29 5.71 1.70 -19.97
C GLU A 29 4.76 0.58 -20.42
N THR A 30 5.18 -0.68 -20.25
CA THR A 30 4.34 -1.85 -20.55
C THR A 30 3.14 -1.91 -19.60
N PHE A 31 3.38 -1.76 -18.30
CA PHE A 31 2.32 -1.70 -17.30
C PHE A 31 1.34 -0.56 -17.59
N ARG A 32 1.82 0.66 -17.85
CA ARG A 32 0.99 1.81 -18.19
C ARG A 32 0.08 1.53 -19.40
N LYS A 33 0.61 0.94 -20.47
CA LYS A 33 -0.17 0.61 -21.68
C LYS A 33 -1.30 -0.38 -21.38
N THR A 34 -0.98 -1.47 -20.68
CA THR A 34 -1.97 -2.49 -20.28
C THR A 34 -3.03 -1.90 -19.38
N LEU A 35 -2.64 -1.08 -18.41
CA LEU A 35 -3.55 -0.38 -17.51
C LEU A 35 -4.46 0.61 -18.25
N THR A 36 -3.92 1.38 -19.19
CA THR A 36 -4.69 2.29 -20.04
C THR A 36 -5.75 1.52 -20.83
N HIS A 37 -5.37 0.39 -21.42
CA HIS A 37 -6.28 -0.46 -22.19
C HIS A 37 -7.41 -1.01 -21.31
N PHE A 38 -7.09 -1.51 -20.11
CA PHE A 38 -8.09 -1.95 -19.14
C PHE A 38 -9.06 -0.82 -18.77
N VAL A 39 -8.55 0.38 -18.48
CA VAL A 39 -9.39 1.53 -18.09
C VAL A 39 -10.34 1.95 -19.21
N PHE A 40 -9.86 1.98 -20.46
CA PHE A 40 -10.72 2.30 -21.61
C PHE A 40 -11.76 1.20 -21.85
N TYR A 41 -11.39 -0.07 -21.70
CA TYR A 41 -12.33 -1.19 -21.72
C TYR A 41 -13.41 -1.04 -20.62
N ASP A 42 -13.00 -0.81 -19.37
CA ASP A 42 -13.90 -0.67 -18.22
C ASP A 42 -14.83 0.54 -18.35
N ARG A 43 -14.43 1.55 -19.14
CA ARG A 43 -15.24 2.73 -19.44
C ARG A 43 -16.11 2.61 -20.69
N ASN A 44 -16.17 1.44 -21.34
CA ASN A 44 -16.84 1.26 -22.64
C ASN A 44 -16.34 2.23 -23.71
N GLN A 45 -15.04 2.55 -23.72
CA GLN A 45 -14.39 3.44 -24.70
C GLN A 45 -13.71 2.65 -25.84
N ILE A 46 -13.92 1.33 -25.90
CA ILE A 46 -13.40 0.45 -26.93
C ILE A 46 -14.59 -0.32 -27.52
N ASP A 47 -15.18 0.21 -28.60
CA ASP A 47 -16.41 -0.31 -29.21
C ASP A 47 -16.31 -1.78 -29.66
N SER A 48 -15.09 -2.26 -29.93
CA SER A 48 -14.84 -3.63 -30.40
C SER A 48 -14.78 -4.68 -29.29
N LEU A 49 -14.82 -4.29 -28.01
CA LEU A 49 -14.68 -5.21 -26.88
C LEU A 49 -15.97 -5.29 -26.05
N PRO A 50 -16.65 -6.45 -26.01
CA PRO A 50 -17.84 -6.62 -25.18
C PRO A 50 -17.48 -6.70 -23.69
N LYS A 51 -18.31 -6.13 -22.81
CA LYS A 51 -18.15 -6.31 -21.36
C LYS A 51 -18.63 -7.70 -20.93
N THR A 52 -17.68 -8.60 -20.70
CA THR A 52 -17.95 -9.92 -20.11
C THR A 52 -17.09 -10.17 -18.88
N ASP A 53 -17.52 -11.08 -18.01
CA ASP A 53 -16.77 -11.45 -16.80
C ASP A 53 -15.42 -12.10 -17.16
N GLU A 54 -15.37 -12.96 -18.19
CA GLU A 54 -14.12 -13.60 -18.59
C GLU A 54 -13.10 -12.59 -19.13
N LEU A 55 -13.54 -11.63 -19.95
CA LEU A 55 -12.63 -10.63 -20.51
C LEU A 55 -12.15 -9.67 -19.42
N THR A 56 -13.04 -9.26 -18.51
CA THR A 56 -12.69 -8.42 -17.37
C THR A 56 -11.64 -9.10 -16.48
N LYS A 57 -11.83 -10.39 -16.18
CA LYS A 57 -10.84 -11.18 -15.43
C LYS A 57 -9.50 -11.29 -16.17
N SER A 58 -9.53 -11.60 -17.47
CA SER A 58 -8.32 -11.72 -18.30
C SER A 58 -7.51 -10.42 -18.34
N LEU A 59 -8.17 -9.29 -18.56
CA LEU A 59 -7.52 -7.98 -18.58
C LEU A 59 -6.98 -7.59 -17.19
N THR A 60 -7.72 -7.90 -16.12
CA THR A 60 -7.26 -7.66 -14.73
C THR A 60 -6.00 -8.45 -14.42
N GLU A 61 -5.96 -9.74 -14.75
CA GLU A 61 -4.75 -10.56 -14.57
C GLU A 61 -3.58 -10.06 -15.43
N LYS A 62 -3.84 -9.57 -16.65
CA LYS A 62 -2.78 -8.99 -17.48
C LYS A 62 -2.18 -7.73 -16.87
N VAL A 63 -3.02 -6.84 -16.31
CA VAL A 63 -2.57 -5.63 -15.59
C VAL A 63 -1.68 -6.03 -14.41
N LYS A 64 -2.13 -7.00 -13.61
CA LYS A 64 -1.42 -7.53 -12.46
C LYS A 64 -0.07 -8.16 -12.83
N ASP A 65 -0.02 -8.94 -13.91
CA ASP A 65 1.21 -9.58 -14.37
C ASP A 65 2.25 -8.58 -14.88
N ASP A 66 1.82 -7.54 -15.60
CA ASP A 66 2.75 -6.50 -16.04
C ASP A 66 3.22 -5.62 -14.89
N PHE A 67 2.37 -5.38 -13.88
CA PHE A 67 2.80 -4.74 -12.64
C PHE A 67 3.82 -5.60 -11.89
N ARG A 68 3.59 -6.91 -11.80
CA ARG A 68 4.51 -7.86 -11.17
C ARG A 68 5.89 -7.84 -11.81
N LYS A 69 5.98 -7.72 -13.14
CA LYS A 69 7.27 -7.56 -13.85
C LYS A 69 7.99 -6.30 -13.41
N PHE A 70 7.30 -5.15 -13.42
CA PHE A 70 7.86 -3.88 -12.94
C PHE A 70 8.37 -3.99 -11.49
N VAL A 71 7.62 -4.65 -10.60
CA VAL A 71 8.03 -4.87 -9.22
C VAL A 71 9.27 -5.76 -9.12
N LEU A 72 9.37 -6.81 -9.93
CA LEU A 72 10.50 -7.74 -9.92
C LEU A 72 11.77 -7.21 -10.61
N HIS A 73 11.73 -6.01 -11.21
CA HIS A 73 12.96 -5.38 -11.71
C HIS A 73 13.98 -5.18 -10.59
N PRO A 74 15.27 -5.54 -10.75
CA PRO A 74 16.28 -5.33 -9.71
C PRO A 74 16.42 -3.86 -9.26
N GLU A 75 16.19 -2.92 -10.19
CA GLU A 75 16.30 -1.47 -9.93
C GLU A 75 14.99 -0.83 -9.45
N SER A 76 13.90 -1.59 -9.28
CA SER A 76 12.58 -1.03 -8.92
C SER A 76 12.46 -0.45 -7.53
N LYS A 77 13.49 -0.60 -6.68
CA LYS A 77 13.49 -0.19 -5.27
C LYS A 77 13.13 1.28 -5.03
N SER A 78 13.31 2.15 -6.01
CA SER A 78 12.99 3.58 -5.91
C SER A 78 12.69 4.18 -7.28
N ILE A 79 12.15 5.40 -7.29
CA ILE A 79 11.94 6.22 -8.49
C ILE A 79 13.23 6.86 -9.03
N ASP A 80 14.36 6.76 -8.32
CA ASP A 80 15.58 7.48 -8.69
C ASP A 80 16.16 7.02 -10.04
N ASN A 81 16.16 5.71 -10.29
CA ASN A 81 16.58 5.18 -11.58
C ASN A 81 15.67 5.66 -12.72
N LEU A 82 14.34 5.69 -12.49
CA LEU A 82 13.38 6.26 -13.44
C LEU A 82 13.66 7.74 -13.72
N LYS A 83 13.89 8.55 -12.68
CA LYS A 83 14.24 9.97 -12.83
C LYS A 83 15.50 10.17 -13.67
N SER A 84 16.54 9.36 -13.43
CA SER A 84 17.83 9.47 -14.13
C SER A 84 17.73 9.21 -15.64
N GLN A 85 16.72 8.47 -16.08
CA GLN A 85 16.52 8.09 -17.47
C GLN A 85 15.46 8.93 -18.19
N ALA A 86 14.72 9.75 -17.45
CA ALA A 86 13.63 10.55 -17.99
C ALA A 86 14.14 11.86 -18.61
N LYS A 87 13.47 12.31 -19.67
CA LYS A 87 13.56 13.72 -20.08
C LYS A 87 12.73 14.57 -19.12
N THR A 88 13.25 15.71 -18.67
CA THR A 88 12.59 16.56 -17.68
C THR A 88 12.09 17.87 -18.27
N ASN A 89 10.87 18.29 -17.92
CA ASN A 89 10.33 19.61 -18.26
C ASN A 89 9.41 20.11 -17.14
N LYS A 90 9.74 21.23 -16.49
CA LYS A 90 8.92 21.92 -15.46
C LYS A 90 8.32 20.96 -14.39
N GLY A 91 9.11 20.00 -13.91
CA GLY A 91 8.68 19.03 -12.89
C GLY A 91 7.95 17.78 -13.42
N SER A 92 7.69 17.69 -14.72
CA SER A 92 7.24 16.46 -15.39
C SER A 92 8.42 15.67 -15.94
N TYR A 93 8.28 14.35 -15.91
CA TYR A 93 9.24 13.37 -16.41
C TYR A 93 8.64 12.68 -17.63
N TRP A 94 9.44 12.44 -18.66
CA TRP A 94 8.97 11.89 -19.94
C TRP A 94 9.78 10.68 -20.35
N PHE A 95 9.06 9.62 -20.71
CA PHE A 95 9.59 8.48 -21.46
C PHE A 95 8.79 8.37 -22.75
N ASN A 96 9.48 8.23 -23.88
CA ASN A 96 8.84 8.15 -25.20
C ASN A 96 7.80 9.28 -25.40
N ASN A 97 6.51 8.92 -25.50
CA ASN A 97 5.38 9.82 -25.74
C ASN A 97 4.52 10.07 -24.49
N TYR A 98 4.96 9.58 -23.33
CA TYR A 98 4.17 9.60 -22.10
C TYR A 98 4.84 10.46 -21.04
N SER A 99 4.04 11.27 -20.35
CA SER A 99 4.47 12.08 -19.22
C SER A 99 4.06 11.47 -17.88
N TYR A 100 4.90 11.69 -16.88
CA TYR A 100 4.82 11.16 -15.53
C TYR A 100 5.11 12.27 -14.54
N PHE A 101 4.49 12.15 -13.37
CA PHE A 101 4.89 12.92 -12.19
C PHE A 101 5.45 11.97 -11.17
N PHE A 102 6.67 12.27 -10.71
CA PHE A 102 7.30 11.53 -9.63
C PHE A 102 7.33 12.39 -8.39
N HIS A 103 6.77 11.91 -7.30
CA HIS A 103 6.76 12.63 -6.02
C HIS A 103 7.41 11.74 -4.96
N SER A 104 8.12 12.35 -4.04
CA SER A 104 8.62 11.67 -2.84
C SER A 104 8.08 12.44 -1.65
N LEU A 105 7.36 11.74 -0.79
CA LEU A 105 6.82 12.27 0.45
C LEU A 105 7.31 11.38 1.58
N LYS A 106 7.92 12.00 2.59
CA LYS A 106 8.08 11.34 3.89
C LYS A 106 6.74 11.45 4.59
N TYR A 107 5.98 10.36 4.64
CA TYR A 107 4.76 10.34 5.43
C TYR A 107 5.11 10.12 6.89
N TYR A 108 4.67 11.06 7.72
CA TYR A 108 4.61 10.88 9.15
C TYR A 108 3.31 10.14 9.46
N PHE A 109 3.36 8.81 9.41
CA PHE A 109 2.29 7.98 9.91
C PHE A 109 2.61 7.64 11.37
N GLY A 110 1.77 8.07 12.30
CA GLY A 110 1.57 7.32 13.55
C GLY A 110 2.57 7.49 14.68
N LEU A 111 3.51 8.44 14.68
CA LEU A 111 4.59 8.43 15.68
C LEU A 111 4.70 9.70 16.52
N ASN A 112 4.70 9.48 17.84
CA ASN A 112 5.24 10.38 18.84
C ASN A 112 6.66 10.79 18.41
N PRO A 113 7.05 12.08 18.44
CA PRO A 113 8.39 12.54 18.03
C PRO A 113 9.57 11.89 18.78
N ASP A 114 9.31 11.12 19.85
CA ASP A 114 10.32 10.40 20.64
C ASP A 114 10.68 8.98 20.14
N SER A 115 10.09 8.50 19.04
CA SER A 115 10.41 7.15 18.53
C SER A 115 11.42 7.17 17.39
N THR A 116 12.54 6.49 17.59
CA THR A 116 13.57 6.12 16.61
C THR A 116 13.06 5.09 15.57
N LEU A 117 11.78 5.16 15.19
CA LEU A 117 11.14 4.22 14.29
C LEU A 117 11.28 4.70 12.84
N ASN A 118 11.75 3.79 11.99
CA ASN A 118 11.98 3.99 10.57
C ASN A 118 10.67 4.31 9.84
N LEU A 119 10.41 5.61 9.61
CA LEU A 119 9.29 6.07 8.80
C LEU A 119 9.47 5.61 7.34
N PRO A 120 8.41 5.08 6.69
CA PRO A 120 8.53 4.73 5.29
C PRO A 120 8.76 5.97 4.43
N VAL A 121 9.73 5.88 3.53
CA VAL A 121 9.83 6.86 2.44
C VAL A 121 8.84 6.40 1.37
N VAL A 122 7.81 7.20 1.13
CA VAL A 122 6.80 6.90 0.11
C VAL A 122 7.13 7.71 -1.14
N GLU A 123 7.24 6.99 -2.24
CA GLU A 123 7.40 7.55 -3.55
C GLU A 123 6.16 7.23 -4.37
N SER A 124 5.68 8.19 -5.17
CA SER A 124 4.54 7.98 -6.04
C SER A 124 4.89 8.29 -7.49
N ILE A 125 4.25 7.53 -8.39
CA ILE A 125 4.28 7.68 -9.83
C ILE A 125 2.85 7.93 -10.31
N SER A 126 2.60 9.12 -10.84
CA SER A 126 1.31 9.48 -11.41
C SER A 126 1.35 9.44 -12.94
N PHE A 127 0.35 8.82 -13.56
CA PHE A 127 0.24 8.71 -15.02
C PHE A 127 -0.57 9.86 -15.62
N TYR A 128 0.11 10.85 -16.21
CA TYR A 128 -0.59 11.98 -16.81
C TYR A 128 -1.49 11.55 -17.98
N GLY A 129 -2.73 12.05 -18.00
CA GLY A 129 -3.69 11.79 -19.08
C GLY A 129 -4.52 10.51 -18.95
N LEU A 130 -4.32 9.71 -17.90
CA LEU A 130 -5.23 8.60 -17.54
C LEU A 130 -6.33 9.03 -16.55
N TYR A 131 -6.45 10.34 -16.32
CA TYR A 131 -7.35 10.94 -15.35
C TYR A 131 -8.76 11.10 -15.88
N ASN A 132 -9.73 10.98 -14.97
CA ASN A 132 -11.03 11.60 -15.14
C ASN A 132 -11.33 12.46 -13.90
N TYR A 133 -11.32 13.78 -14.03
CA TYR A 133 -11.61 14.70 -12.91
C TYR A 133 -13.03 14.58 -12.34
N SER A 134 -13.94 13.91 -13.06
CA SER A 134 -15.33 13.68 -12.63
C SER A 134 -15.55 12.37 -11.87
N ARG A 135 -14.51 11.54 -11.70
CA ARG A 135 -14.56 10.33 -10.86
C ARG A 135 -13.27 10.22 -10.03
N PRO A 136 -13.32 9.77 -8.77
CA PRO A 136 -12.13 9.66 -7.91
C PRO A 136 -11.18 8.50 -8.30
N ASP A 137 -11.19 8.05 -9.55
CA ASP A 137 -10.41 6.92 -10.06
C ASP A 137 -8.97 7.37 -10.38
N PHE A 138 -8.27 7.87 -9.37
CA PHE A 138 -6.86 8.21 -9.44
C PHE A 138 -6.03 6.94 -9.61
N ILE A 139 -5.38 6.80 -10.75
CA ILE A 139 -4.38 5.75 -10.95
C ILE A 139 -3.04 6.30 -10.48
N LEU A 140 -2.72 5.96 -9.23
CA LEU A 140 -1.43 6.23 -8.62
C LEU A 140 -0.74 4.88 -8.38
N LEU A 141 0.56 4.86 -8.68
CA LEU A 141 1.44 3.80 -8.24
C LEU A 141 2.27 4.33 -7.08
N TYR A 142 2.38 3.54 -6.01
CA TYR A 142 3.22 3.86 -4.86
C TYR A 142 4.36 2.85 -4.72
N ILE A 143 5.50 3.35 -4.25
CA ILE A 143 6.65 2.58 -3.78
C ILE A 143 6.93 3.05 -2.37
N GLU A 144 6.67 2.21 -1.38
CA GLU A 144 6.90 2.51 0.03
C GLU A 144 8.12 1.73 0.49
N ARG A 145 9.19 2.44 0.87
CA ARG A 145 10.42 1.83 1.35
C ARG A 145 10.41 1.78 2.87
N PHE A 146 10.44 0.57 3.42
CA PHE A 146 10.66 0.32 4.83
C PHE A 146 12.11 -0.10 5.00
N GLU A 147 12.99 0.88 5.25
CA GLU A 147 14.40 0.66 5.54
C GLU A 147 14.55 0.65 7.06
N SER A 148 14.54 -0.54 7.65
CA SER A 148 14.84 -0.73 9.08
C SER A 148 15.98 -1.73 9.22
N ASP A 149 16.80 -1.61 10.28
CA ASP A 149 18.06 -2.35 10.45
C ASP A 149 17.96 -3.88 10.26
N ASN A 150 16.73 -4.45 10.30
CA ASN A 150 16.45 -5.87 10.09
C ASN A 150 15.36 -6.18 9.02
N LEU A 151 14.82 -5.18 8.33
CA LEU A 151 13.76 -5.32 7.33
C LEU A 151 14.10 -4.45 6.12
N ASN A 152 14.33 -5.10 4.97
CA ASN A 152 14.63 -4.43 3.71
C ASN A 152 13.54 -4.78 2.69
N PHE A 153 12.36 -4.20 2.91
CA PHE A 153 11.19 -4.43 2.08
C PHE A 153 10.76 -3.15 1.38
N ALA A 154 10.27 -3.31 0.15
CA ALA A 154 9.53 -2.27 -0.53
C ALA A 154 8.12 -2.76 -0.86
N ILE A 155 7.14 -1.90 -0.62
CA ILE A 155 5.74 -2.16 -0.89
C ILE A 155 5.37 -1.42 -2.16
N TYR A 156 4.85 -2.14 -3.13
CA TYR A 156 4.45 -1.60 -4.42
C TYR A 156 2.96 -1.73 -4.53
N SER A 157 2.27 -0.66 -4.87
CA SER A 157 0.82 -0.71 -5.03
C SER A 157 0.33 0.10 -6.21
N TYR A 158 -0.82 -0.28 -6.73
CA TYR A 158 -1.59 0.53 -7.68
C TYR A 158 -3.08 0.46 -7.35
N VAL A 159 -3.81 1.52 -7.72
CA VAL A 159 -5.24 1.67 -7.46
C VAL A 159 -6.04 1.58 -8.76
N ILE A 160 -7.11 0.77 -8.76
CA ILE A 160 -8.13 0.70 -9.81
C ILE A 160 -9.50 0.59 -9.14
N ASN A 161 -10.45 1.48 -9.47
CA ASN A 161 -11.85 1.41 -9.01
C ASN A 161 -11.99 1.20 -7.48
N ASN A 162 -11.31 2.03 -6.68
CA ASN A 162 -11.23 1.93 -5.20
C ASN A 162 -10.68 0.61 -4.65
N THR A 163 -10.02 -0.18 -5.50
CA THR A 163 -9.35 -1.41 -5.13
C THR A 163 -7.86 -1.20 -5.30
N THR A 164 -7.10 -1.41 -4.23
CA THR A 164 -5.65 -1.37 -4.25
C THR A 164 -5.12 -2.79 -4.21
N LEU A 165 -4.33 -3.15 -5.22
CA LEU A 165 -3.46 -4.32 -5.16
C LEU A 165 -2.09 -3.87 -4.68
N TYR A 166 -1.49 -4.61 -3.74
CA TYR A 166 -0.12 -4.37 -3.35
C TYR A 166 0.73 -5.65 -3.25
N PHE A 167 2.02 -5.49 -3.49
CA PHE A 167 3.05 -6.50 -3.33
C PHE A 167 4.08 -6.03 -2.30
N ILE A 168 4.52 -6.93 -1.43
CA ILE A 168 5.73 -6.71 -0.62
C ILE A 168 6.88 -7.45 -1.28
N LYS A 169 7.94 -6.72 -1.59
CA LYS A 169 9.18 -7.25 -2.18
C LYS A 169 10.29 -7.26 -1.15
N ASP A 170 10.90 -8.42 -0.96
CA ASP A 170 12.23 -8.54 -0.33
C ASP A 170 13.26 -7.98 -1.32
N ILE A 171 13.83 -6.82 -1.00
CA ILE A 171 14.78 -6.13 -1.87
C ILE A 171 16.08 -6.93 -2.00
N GLY A 172 16.54 -7.57 -0.92
CA GLY A 172 17.78 -8.34 -0.92
C GLY A 172 17.69 -9.60 -1.79
N LYS A 173 16.53 -10.24 -1.83
CA LYS A 173 16.28 -11.45 -2.65
C LYS A 173 15.68 -11.15 -4.02
N ASN A 174 15.32 -9.90 -4.30
CA ASN A 174 14.55 -9.49 -5.48
C ASN A 174 13.31 -10.38 -5.72
N LYS A 175 12.56 -10.66 -4.65
CA LYS A 175 11.42 -11.59 -4.68
C LYS A 175 10.20 -10.95 -4.04
N ILE A 176 9.04 -11.12 -4.68
CA ILE A 176 7.76 -10.80 -4.04
C ILE A 176 7.50 -11.88 -3.00
N VAL A 177 7.32 -11.45 -1.76
CA VAL A 177 7.07 -12.33 -0.60
C VAL A 177 5.64 -12.24 -0.12
N PHE A 178 4.89 -11.21 -0.52
CA PHE A 178 3.48 -11.08 -0.13
C PHE A 178 2.69 -10.36 -1.20
N GLU A 179 1.42 -10.72 -1.33
CA GLU A 179 0.46 -10.12 -2.25
C GLU A 179 -0.89 -10.03 -1.56
N ARG A 180 -1.56 -8.88 -1.69
CA ARG A 180 -2.90 -8.70 -1.16
C ARG A 180 -3.65 -7.58 -1.87
N GLN A 181 -4.98 -7.67 -1.82
CA GLN A 181 -5.91 -6.68 -2.34
C GLN A 181 -6.73 -6.12 -1.18
N ILE A 182 -6.84 -4.79 -1.11
CA ILE A 182 -7.61 -4.06 -0.10
C ILE A 182 -8.39 -2.90 -0.73
N GLN A 183 -9.31 -2.30 0.03
CA GLN A 183 -10.10 -1.15 -0.43
C GLN A 183 -9.51 0.15 0.12
N THR A 184 -8.64 0.76 -0.67
CA THR A 184 -8.05 2.08 -0.40
C THR A 184 -7.71 2.78 -1.72
N ASN A 185 -7.52 4.10 -1.66
CA ASN A 185 -7.21 4.98 -2.80
C ASN A 185 -5.88 5.70 -2.58
N GLY A 186 -5.10 5.25 -1.60
CA GLY A 186 -3.84 5.85 -1.23
C GLY A 186 -2.79 4.80 -0.92
N VAL A 187 -1.86 5.18 -0.06
CA VAL A 187 -0.81 4.29 0.46
C VAL A 187 -1.49 3.15 1.25
N PRO A 188 -1.29 1.87 0.89
CA PRO A 188 -1.98 0.75 1.53
C PRO A 188 -1.46 0.41 2.92
N ILE A 189 -0.18 0.64 3.23
CA ILE A 189 0.44 0.18 4.46
C ILE A 189 0.94 1.37 5.27
N SER A 190 0.36 1.59 6.44
CA SER A 190 0.81 2.64 7.36
C SER A 190 1.83 2.14 8.38
N GLY A 191 2.07 0.82 8.47
CA GLY A 191 3.10 0.26 9.32
C GLY A 191 3.47 -1.18 8.98
N LEU A 192 4.75 -1.51 9.12
CA LEU A 192 5.29 -2.86 8.93
C LEU A 192 6.29 -3.14 10.06
N TYR A 193 5.96 -4.10 10.92
CA TYR A 193 6.70 -4.34 12.17
C TYR A 193 7.05 -5.82 12.31
N ARG A 194 8.27 -6.12 12.75
CA ARG A 194 8.64 -7.49 13.12
C ARG A 194 8.13 -7.76 14.53
N ILE A 195 7.32 -8.81 14.68
CA ILE A 195 6.87 -9.29 16.00
C ILE A 195 7.94 -10.22 16.60
N ASP A 196 8.37 -11.21 15.82
CA ASP A 196 9.40 -12.18 16.21
C ASP A 196 10.13 -12.71 14.95
N ALA A 197 10.86 -13.82 15.05
CA ALA A 197 11.61 -14.39 13.92
C ALA A 197 10.72 -14.85 12.75
N ASN A 198 9.47 -15.22 13.03
CA ASN A 198 8.55 -15.88 12.10
C ASN A 198 7.30 -15.05 11.77
N HIS A 199 7.11 -13.90 12.42
CA HIS A 199 5.90 -13.10 12.29
C HIS A 199 6.18 -11.62 12.03
N VAL A 200 5.40 -11.05 11.11
CA VAL A 200 5.37 -9.62 10.81
C VAL A 200 3.94 -9.13 10.99
N LEU A 201 3.79 -7.95 11.58
CA LEU A 201 2.55 -7.19 11.68
C LEU A 201 2.52 -6.16 10.55
N LEU A 202 1.45 -6.17 9.77
CA LEU A 202 1.09 -5.15 8.80
C LEU A 202 -0.06 -4.31 9.35
N VAL A 203 0.05 -3.00 9.24
CA VAL A 203 -1.06 -2.07 9.47
C VAL A 203 -1.52 -1.54 8.12
N GLU A 204 -2.68 -2.02 7.68
CA GLU A 204 -3.32 -1.66 6.41
C GLU A 204 -4.27 -0.47 6.60
N ASP A 205 -4.30 0.45 5.64
CA ASP A 205 -5.30 1.52 5.60
C ASP A 205 -6.54 1.08 4.82
N ASP A 206 -7.74 1.26 5.40
CA ASP A 206 -9.02 0.89 4.77
C ASP A 206 -9.93 2.11 4.60
N LEU A 207 -10.29 2.43 3.36
CA LEU A 207 -11.15 3.57 3.02
C LEU A 207 -12.63 3.34 3.19
N ASN A 208 -13.13 2.10 3.21
CA ASN A 208 -14.56 1.88 3.47
C ASN A 208 -14.95 2.41 4.85
N GLN A 209 -13.97 2.47 5.76
CA GLN A 209 -14.14 2.91 7.14
C GLN A 209 -13.12 3.99 7.55
N SER A 210 -12.43 4.66 6.62
CA SER A 210 -11.42 5.69 6.93
C SER A 210 -10.48 5.33 8.11
N GLY A 211 -10.18 4.04 8.24
CA GLY A 211 -9.65 3.43 9.45
C GLY A 211 -8.37 2.65 9.15
N GLN A 212 -7.98 1.81 10.09
CA GLN A 212 -6.82 0.93 9.93
C GLN A 212 -7.18 -0.51 10.32
N SER A 213 -6.51 -1.47 9.71
CA SER A 213 -6.58 -2.87 10.10
C SER A 213 -5.19 -3.40 10.41
N ALA A 214 -5.06 -4.17 11.48
CA ALA A 214 -3.87 -4.93 11.79
C ALA A 214 -4.00 -6.35 11.23
N LEU A 215 -2.95 -6.82 10.57
CA LEU A 215 -2.83 -8.15 9.99
C LEU A 215 -1.50 -8.78 10.40
N VAL A 216 -1.51 -9.99 10.93
CA VAL A 216 -0.26 -10.76 11.16
C VAL A 216 -0.04 -11.70 9.99
N VAL A 217 1.20 -11.75 9.50
CA VAL A 217 1.64 -12.69 8.47
C VAL A 217 2.78 -13.56 8.97
N SER A 218 2.75 -14.85 8.62
CA SER A 218 3.86 -15.78 8.82
C SER A 218 4.91 -15.59 7.74
N THR A 219 6.18 -15.52 8.15
CA THR A 219 7.34 -15.37 7.27
C THR A 219 8.11 -16.67 7.05
N GLN A 220 7.60 -17.80 7.56
CA GLN A 220 8.28 -19.10 7.50
C GLN A 220 8.35 -19.67 6.07
N LYS A 221 7.40 -19.28 5.22
CA LYS A 221 7.33 -19.68 3.82
C LYS A 221 7.90 -18.60 2.92
N ASP A 222 8.28 -19.03 1.72
CA ASP A 222 8.74 -18.16 0.64
C ASP A 222 7.73 -17.07 0.25
N MET A 223 6.46 -17.46 0.21
CA MET A 223 5.32 -16.54 0.15
C MET A 223 4.72 -16.50 1.55
N TRP A 224 4.69 -15.30 2.13
CA TRP A 224 4.11 -15.05 3.44
C TRP A 224 2.62 -15.31 3.44
N GLU A 225 2.13 -15.82 4.55
CA GLU A 225 0.74 -16.25 4.69
C GLU A 225 0.03 -15.46 5.80
N PRO A 226 -1.15 -14.89 5.53
CA PRO A 226 -2.01 -14.30 6.55
C PRO A 226 -2.34 -15.30 7.65
N LEU A 227 -2.29 -14.86 8.91
CA LEU A 227 -2.69 -15.67 10.05
C LEU A 227 -3.98 -15.14 10.67
N ASN A 228 -4.80 -16.05 11.17
CA ASN A 228 -5.83 -15.70 12.13
C ASN A 228 -5.15 -15.56 13.50
N ALA A 229 -4.79 -14.32 13.84
CA ALA A 229 -3.91 -14.01 14.97
C ALA A 229 -4.54 -12.96 15.92
N PHE A 230 -5.85 -12.74 15.81
CA PHE A 230 -6.59 -11.87 16.70
C PHE A 230 -7.75 -12.60 17.38
N LYS A 231 -7.98 -12.25 18.64
CA LYS A 231 -9.09 -12.70 19.46
C LYS A 231 -9.74 -11.51 20.16
N GLY A 232 -11.06 -11.49 20.28
CA GLY A 232 -11.80 -10.43 20.98
C GLY A 232 -13.14 -10.10 20.31
N MET A 233 -13.79 -9.05 20.80
CA MET A 233 -15.02 -8.52 20.21
C MET A 233 -14.71 -7.89 18.85
N ALA A 234 -15.30 -8.42 17.77
CA ALA A 234 -15.04 -8.02 16.39
C ALA A 234 -16.32 -7.53 15.71
N TYR A 235 -16.20 -6.61 14.75
CA TYR A 235 -17.30 -6.24 13.86
C TYR A 235 -17.37 -7.25 12.71
N LEU A 236 -18.39 -8.10 12.75
CA LEU A 236 -18.65 -9.13 11.76
C LEU A 236 -19.92 -8.81 10.98
N THR A 237 -19.92 -9.15 9.70
CA THR A 237 -21.12 -9.06 8.87
C THR A 237 -21.85 -10.39 8.92
N ASP A 238 -23.14 -10.40 9.24
CA ASP A 238 -23.96 -11.61 9.22
C ASP A 238 -24.35 -12.03 7.79
N SER A 239 -25.06 -13.16 7.65
CA SER A 239 -25.53 -13.68 6.37
C SER A 239 -26.51 -12.74 5.63
N ASN A 240 -27.04 -11.73 6.30
CA ASN A 240 -27.98 -10.74 5.76
C ASN A 240 -27.30 -9.38 5.53
N ASN A 241 -25.96 -9.33 5.52
CA ASN A 241 -25.16 -8.11 5.40
C ASN A 241 -25.32 -7.10 6.54
N LYS A 242 -25.79 -7.52 7.72
CA LYS A 242 -25.88 -6.66 8.90
C LYS A 242 -24.59 -6.73 9.71
N LEU A 243 -24.06 -5.57 10.09
CA LEU A 243 -22.89 -5.47 10.96
C LEU A 243 -23.30 -5.76 12.42
N GLU A 244 -22.63 -6.70 13.07
CA GLU A 244 -22.84 -7.05 14.47
C GLU A 244 -21.50 -7.21 15.19
N LYS A 245 -21.44 -6.79 16.46
CA LYS A 245 -20.25 -6.96 17.30
C LYS A 245 -20.34 -8.27 18.07
N LYS A 246 -19.47 -9.24 17.78
CA LYS A 246 -19.44 -10.56 18.42
C LYS A 246 -18.05 -10.94 18.91
N LEU A 247 -17.98 -11.76 19.96
CA LEU A 247 -16.72 -12.38 20.35
C LEU A 247 -16.26 -13.33 19.25
N ALA A 248 -15.04 -13.16 18.79
CA ALA A 248 -14.38 -14.03 17.83
C ALA A 248 -13.05 -14.50 18.43
N ASP A 249 -12.90 -15.81 18.59
CA ASP A 249 -11.70 -16.42 19.17
C ASP A 249 -10.56 -16.58 18.17
N ASN A 250 -10.85 -16.42 16.88
CA ASN A 250 -9.86 -16.57 15.83
C ASN A 250 -10.26 -15.75 14.59
N ARG A 251 -9.57 -14.64 14.33
CA ARG A 251 -9.85 -13.76 13.17
C ARG A 251 -8.57 -13.21 12.56
N MET A 252 -8.63 -12.96 11.25
CA MET A 252 -7.49 -12.51 10.45
C MET A 252 -7.10 -11.05 10.71
N LEU A 253 -8.08 -10.20 11.00
CA LEU A 253 -7.88 -8.75 11.12
C LEU A 253 -8.39 -8.24 12.45
N MET A 254 -7.64 -7.35 13.09
CA MET A 254 -8.16 -6.38 14.06
C MET A 254 -8.44 -5.07 13.33
N LYS A 255 -9.57 -4.42 13.61
CA LYS A 255 -10.03 -3.20 12.94
C LYS A 255 -10.13 -2.04 13.92
N LEU A 256 -9.50 -0.94 13.55
CA LEU A 256 -9.74 0.39 14.07
C LEU A 256 -10.63 1.15 13.07
N VAL A 257 -11.92 1.16 13.35
CA VAL A 257 -12.98 1.67 12.48
C VAL A 257 -13.15 3.17 12.68
N SER A 258 -13.27 3.92 11.59
CA SER A 258 -13.63 5.34 11.58
C SER A 258 -14.78 5.57 10.58
N THR A 259 -15.30 6.79 10.50
CA THR A 259 -16.17 7.21 9.40
C THR A 259 -15.47 8.26 8.58
N LYS A 260 -16.02 8.54 7.39
CA LYS A 260 -15.60 9.68 6.57
C LYS A 260 -15.85 11.02 7.28
N THR A 261 -16.88 11.09 8.12
CA THR A 261 -17.22 12.26 8.94
C THR A 261 -16.11 12.55 9.94
N ILE A 262 -15.70 11.55 10.74
CA ILE A 262 -14.56 11.66 11.65
C ILE A 262 -13.30 12.08 10.87
N GLY A 263 -13.05 11.44 9.73
CA GLY A 263 -11.94 11.77 8.82
C GLY A 263 -11.92 13.22 8.37
N SER A 264 -13.09 13.79 8.07
CA SER A 264 -13.26 15.17 7.62
C SER A 264 -13.12 16.19 8.77
N VAL A 265 -13.65 15.88 9.95
CA VAL A 265 -13.61 16.77 11.13
C VAL A 265 -12.21 16.83 11.74
N TRP A 266 -11.58 15.66 11.94
CA TRP A 266 -10.31 15.56 12.66
C TRP A 266 -9.11 15.56 11.73
N GLY A 267 -9.30 15.28 10.44
CA GLY A 267 -8.24 15.04 9.47
C GLY A 267 -7.71 13.61 9.57
N THR A 268 -7.70 12.91 8.43
CA THR A 268 -7.24 11.50 8.34
C THR A 268 -5.82 11.30 8.87
N SER A 269 -4.89 12.22 8.57
CA SER A 269 -3.52 12.18 9.10
C SER A 269 -3.48 12.35 10.62
N SER A 270 -4.30 13.23 11.19
CA SER A 270 -4.37 13.45 12.64
C SER A 270 -4.90 12.20 13.35
N ILE A 271 -5.93 11.57 12.79
CA ILE A 271 -6.50 10.32 13.31
C ILE A 271 -5.43 9.23 13.36
N ARG A 272 -4.72 9.01 12.25
CA ARG A 272 -3.63 8.03 12.18
C ARG A 272 -2.52 8.33 13.19
N ASN A 273 -2.15 9.59 13.34
CA ASN A 273 -1.03 9.99 14.20
C ASN A 273 -1.37 9.94 15.69
N SER A 274 -2.61 10.24 16.04
CA SER A 274 -3.03 10.39 17.43
C SER A 274 -3.72 9.15 17.99
N TYR A 275 -4.42 8.39 17.14
CA TYR A 275 -5.29 7.28 17.55
C TYR A 275 -5.01 5.98 16.77
N GLY A 276 -4.16 6.02 15.75
CA GLY A 276 -3.89 4.89 14.88
C GLY A 276 -3.23 3.69 15.57
N LEU A 277 -3.21 2.58 14.84
CA LEU A 277 -2.55 1.34 15.24
C LEU A 277 -1.02 1.48 15.14
N PHE A 278 -0.33 1.09 16.20
CA PHE A 278 1.13 1.04 16.24
C PHE A 278 1.61 -0.17 17.03
N TYR A 279 2.85 -0.59 16.77
CA TYR A 279 3.48 -1.69 17.50
C TYR A 279 4.58 -1.16 18.43
N ASP A 280 4.45 -1.46 19.72
CA ASP A 280 5.47 -1.15 20.71
C ASP A 280 6.47 -2.32 20.81
N ASN A 281 7.63 -2.14 20.17
CA ASN A 281 8.71 -3.14 20.17
C ASN A 281 9.23 -3.46 21.58
N LYS A 282 9.16 -2.53 22.55
CA LYS A 282 9.68 -2.76 23.90
C LYS A 282 8.80 -3.72 24.68
N SER A 283 7.49 -3.58 24.53
CA SER A 283 6.50 -4.43 25.21
C SER A 283 6.02 -5.60 24.34
N GLY A 284 6.40 -5.65 23.07
CA GLY A 284 5.93 -6.66 22.12
C GLY A 284 4.42 -6.58 21.87
N SER A 285 3.85 -5.37 21.91
CA SER A 285 2.40 -5.16 21.93
C SER A 285 1.88 -4.38 20.72
N LEU A 286 0.72 -4.80 20.19
CA LEU A 286 -0.10 -3.99 19.30
C LEU A 286 -0.93 -3.02 20.15
N CYS A 287 -0.91 -1.73 19.80
CA CYS A 287 -1.56 -0.68 20.57
C CYS A 287 -2.33 0.31 19.70
N HIS A 288 -3.30 0.98 20.31
CA HIS A 288 -3.93 2.20 19.79
C HIS A 288 -4.32 3.13 20.95
N LYS A 289 -4.65 4.38 20.65
CA LYS A 289 -5.08 5.37 21.66
C LYS A 289 -6.54 5.74 21.47
N ILE A 290 -7.18 6.12 22.58
CA ILE A 290 -8.56 6.58 22.62
C ILE A 290 -8.65 7.81 23.52
N LEU A 291 -9.61 8.72 23.28
CA LEU A 291 -9.92 9.77 24.26
C LEU A 291 -10.62 9.18 25.47
N THR A 292 -10.24 9.57 26.68
CA THR A 292 -10.93 9.11 27.90
C THR A 292 -12.36 9.65 28.00
N LYS A 293 -12.60 10.83 27.40
CA LYS A 293 -13.90 11.49 27.31
C LYS A 293 -14.06 12.15 25.94
N LYS A 294 -15.22 11.97 25.31
CA LYS A 294 -15.57 12.65 24.05
C LYS A 294 -15.51 14.17 24.21
N GLY A 295 -14.77 14.84 23.31
CA GLY A 295 -14.48 16.27 23.38
C GLY A 295 -13.41 16.69 24.41
N GLY A 296 -12.75 15.73 25.08
CA GLY A 296 -11.60 15.97 25.93
C GLY A 296 -10.27 15.91 25.19
N THR A 297 -9.17 16.08 25.93
CA THR A 297 -7.78 15.99 25.43
C THR A 297 -6.99 14.84 26.02
N GLU A 298 -7.47 14.26 27.13
CA GLU A 298 -6.82 13.13 27.79
C GLU A 298 -7.00 11.85 26.97
N THR A 299 -5.90 11.11 26.82
CA THR A 299 -5.89 9.85 26.08
C THR A 299 -5.52 8.67 26.97
N LYS A 300 -6.08 7.51 26.66
CA LYS A 300 -5.69 6.22 27.20
C LYS A 300 -5.16 5.36 26.07
N THR A 301 -4.08 4.62 26.34
CA THR A 301 -3.56 3.61 25.42
C THR A 301 -4.17 2.25 25.74
N ILE A 302 -4.62 1.55 24.70
CA ILE A 302 -5.09 0.17 24.75
C ILE A 302 -4.04 -0.66 24.01
N CYS A 303 -3.56 -1.73 24.63
CA CYS A 303 -2.52 -2.59 24.08
C CYS A 303 -2.86 -4.06 24.29
N ALA A 304 -2.36 -4.91 23.41
CA ALA A 304 -2.35 -6.36 23.57
C ALA A 304 -0.96 -6.92 23.25
N VAL A 305 -0.43 -7.73 24.17
CA VAL A 305 0.88 -8.38 24.04
C VAL A 305 0.76 -9.58 23.12
N TRP A 306 1.76 -9.81 22.26
CA TRP A 306 1.86 -11.04 21.47
C TRP A 306 2.13 -12.24 22.38
N THR A 307 1.14 -13.12 22.52
CA THR A 307 1.28 -14.34 23.34
C THR A 307 0.60 -15.52 22.65
N ASN A 308 1.23 -16.68 22.66
CA ASN A 308 0.71 -17.90 22.02
C ASN A 308 0.25 -17.69 20.56
N ASN A 309 1.03 -16.92 19.79
CA ASN A 309 0.73 -16.53 18.42
C ASN A 309 -0.58 -15.76 18.23
N MET A 310 -0.99 -14.97 19.22
CA MET A 310 -2.28 -14.28 19.24
C MET A 310 -2.16 -12.91 19.91
N PHE A 311 -2.92 -11.93 19.41
CA PHE A 311 -3.27 -10.71 20.12
C PHE A 311 -4.71 -10.80 20.62
N GLU A 312 -4.92 -10.70 21.93
CA GLU A 312 -6.27 -10.56 22.50
C GLU A 312 -6.65 -9.09 22.57
N ILE A 313 -7.34 -8.62 21.51
CA ILE A 313 -7.71 -7.22 21.30
C ILE A 313 -9.05 -7.10 20.55
N ASN A 314 -9.88 -6.19 21.03
CA ASN A 314 -11.18 -5.90 20.41
C ASN A 314 -11.03 -5.00 19.19
N ASP A 315 -11.94 -5.13 18.23
CA ASP A 315 -12.20 -4.06 17.28
C ASP A 315 -12.76 -2.84 17.99
N TYR A 316 -12.42 -1.70 17.42
CA TYR A 316 -12.71 -0.43 18.05
C TYR A 316 -13.26 0.58 17.05
N TYR A 317 -14.34 1.26 17.42
CA TYR A 317 -14.93 2.34 16.64
C TYR A 317 -14.54 3.68 17.23
N LEU A 318 -13.85 4.50 16.45
CA LEU A 318 -13.38 5.80 16.91
C LEU A 318 -14.53 6.76 17.25
N GLY A 319 -15.70 6.65 16.61
CA GLY A 319 -16.86 7.52 16.85
C GLY A 319 -17.46 7.41 18.25
N ASP A 320 -17.14 6.33 18.98
CA ASP A 320 -17.49 6.18 20.40
C ASP A 320 -16.81 7.26 21.26
N HIS A 321 -15.68 7.82 20.80
CA HIS A 321 -14.87 8.79 21.56
C HIS A 321 -14.49 10.05 20.78
N LEU A 322 -14.55 10.02 19.45
CA LEU A 322 -14.37 11.17 18.57
C LEU A 322 -15.73 11.72 18.14
N ASP A 323 -15.75 12.99 17.75
CA ASP A 323 -16.95 13.56 17.15
C ASP A 323 -17.18 12.97 15.75
N ASP A 324 -18.42 12.56 15.55
CA ASP A 324 -18.94 11.82 14.39
C ASP A 324 -20.36 12.30 14.06
N SER A 325 -20.73 13.51 14.51
CA SER A 325 -21.95 14.15 14.05
C SER A 325 -21.81 14.54 12.59
N ASP A 326 -22.87 14.33 11.81
CA ASP A 326 -22.95 14.76 10.42
C ASP A 326 -22.49 16.22 10.29
N ILE A 327 -21.59 16.47 9.34
CA ILE A 327 -21.16 17.84 9.04
C ILE A 327 -22.35 18.52 8.36
N PRO A 328 -22.92 19.58 8.96
CA PRO A 328 -24.00 20.30 8.32
C PRO A 328 -23.47 20.88 7.00
N PHE A 329 -24.13 20.56 5.90
CA PHE A 329 -23.93 21.31 4.66
C PHE A 329 -24.37 22.76 4.93
N PRO A 330 -23.62 23.77 4.48
CA PRO A 330 -24.15 25.13 4.46
C PRO A 330 -25.46 25.10 3.67
N SER A 331 -26.54 25.62 4.24
CA SER A 331 -27.74 25.86 3.47
C SER A 331 -27.34 26.80 2.33
N MET A 332 -27.66 26.41 1.10
CA MET A 332 -27.64 27.34 -0.01
C MET A 332 -28.92 28.18 0.09
N ASP A 333 -28.95 29.09 1.07
CA ASP A 333 -29.93 30.17 1.13
C ASP A 333 -29.41 31.41 0.43
#